data_AF-A0A3M1Z1K9-F1
#
_entry.id   AF-A0A3M1Z1K9-F1
#
_cell.length_a   1.000
_cell.length_b   1.000
_cell.length_c   1.000
_cell.angle_alpha   90.00
_cell.angle_beta   90.00
_cell.angle_gamma   90.00
#
_symmetry.space_group_name_H-M   'P 1'
#
loop_
_entity.id
_entity.type
_entity.pdbx_description
1 polymer ?
#
loop_
_entity_poly.entity_id
_entity_poly.type
_entity_poly.pdbx_seq_one_letter_code
_entity_poly.pdbx_strand_id
1 'polypeptide(L)' 'MNRLKDETSPYLLQHADNPVDWYPWGEEAFEVAQREDKPILLSVGYSACHWCHVMAHESF' A
#
# COMPACT_ATOMS: atom_id res chain seq x y z
N MET A 1 -3.53 11.66 0.64
CA MET A 1 -4.34 10.84 -0.29
C MET A 1 -3.35 10.09 -1.16
N ASN A 2 -3.25 8.78 -0.97
CA ASN A 2 -2.32 7.94 -1.74
C ASN A 2 -2.99 7.47 -3.05
N ARG A 3 -2.33 6.56 -3.78
CA ARG A 3 -2.76 6.12 -5.13
C ARG A 3 -3.76 4.97 -5.12
N LEU A 4 -4.07 4.38 -3.97
CA LEU A 4 -4.93 3.20 -3.90
C LEU A 4 -6.43 3.49 -4.12
N LYS A 5 -6.84 4.77 -4.14
CA LYS A 5 -8.23 5.18 -4.38
C LYS A 5 -8.78 4.76 -5.76
N ASP A 6 -7.91 4.52 -6.72
CA ASP A 6 -8.26 4.18 -8.11
C ASP A 6 -8.22 2.66 -8.35
N GLU A 7 -7.89 1.87 -7.32
CA GLU A 7 -7.88 0.41 -7.38
C GLU A 7 -9.28 -0.20 -7.31
N THR A 8 -9.43 -1.41 -7.86
CA THR A 8 -10.71 -2.13 -7.83
C THR A 8 -10.83 -3.10 -6.65
N SER A 9 -9.71 -3.45 -6.02
CA SER A 9 -9.68 -4.38 -4.88
C SER A 9 -10.27 -3.73 -3.63
N PRO A 10 -11.29 -4.33 -3.00
CA PRO A 10 -11.81 -3.82 -1.73
C PRO A 10 -10.77 -3.75 -0.62
N TYR A 11 -9.78 -4.64 -0.63
CA TYR A 11 -8.68 -4.62 0.33
C TYR A 11 -7.78 -3.40 0.12
N LEU A 12 -7.41 -3.08 -1.13
CA LEU A 12 -6.56 -1.92 -1.41
C LEU A 12 -7.28 -0.60 -1.13
N LEU A 13 -8.57 -0.52 -1.48
CA LEU A 13 -9.40 0.65 -1.21
C LEU A 13 -9.52 0.97 0.29
N GLN A 14 -9.50 -0.04 1.16
CA GLN A 14 -9.49 0.17 2.62
C GLN A 14 -8.24 0.92 3.13
N HIS A 15 -7.15 0.95 2.35
CA HIS A 15 -5.91 1.65 2.68
C HIS A 15 -5.74 2.99 1.94
N ALA A 16 -6.73 3.43 1.15
CA ALA A 16 -6.62 4.63 0.30
C ALA A 16 -6.42 5.94 1.08
N ASP A 17 -6.94 5.98 2.31
CA ASP A 17 -6.86 7.15 3.19
C ASP A 17 -5.77 7.03 4.27
N ASN A 18 -5.01 5.92 4.29
CA ASN A 18 -3.88 5.77 5.21
C ASN A 18 -2.81 6.85 4.94
N PRO A 19 -2.10 7.33 5.98
CA PRO A 19 -1.08 8.37 5.83
C PRO A 19 0.17 7.87 5.10
N VAL A 20 0.39 6.55 5.03
CA VAL A 20 1.42 5.94 4.20
C VAL A 20 1.11 6.21 2.71
N ASP A 21 2.11 6.71 1.96
CA ASP A 21 2.01 6.94 0.51
C ASP A 21 2.10 5.61 -0.25
N TRP A 22 1.06 4.80 -0.16
CA TRP A 22 0.98 3.52 -0.84
C TRP A 22 0.90 3.69 -2.36
N TYR A 23 1.65 2.82 -3.05
CA TYR A 23 1.55 2.59 -4.48
C TYR A 23 0.95 1.20 -4.70
N PRO A 24 0.08 1.01 -5.72
CA PRO A 24 -0.23 -0.33 -6.18
C PRO A 24 1.02 -0.98 -6.77
N TRP A 25 0.99 -2.29 -6.93
CA TRP A 25 2.08 -3.01 -7.59
C TRP A 25 2.20 -2.58 -9.06
N GLY A 26 3.34 -2.03 -9.45
CA GLY A 26 3.58 -1.57 -10.82
C GLY A 26 4.93 -0.87 -10.97
N GLU A 27 5.30 -0.57 -12.22
CA GLU A 27 6.61 0.01 -12.58
C GLU A 27 6.86 1.37 -11.91
N GLU A 28 5.82 2.20 -11.72
CA GLU A 28 5.94 3.52 -11.08
C GLU A 28 6.63 3.45 -9.70
N ALA A 29 6.27 2.47 -8.88
CA ALA A 29 6.86 2.31 -7.54
C ALA A 29 8.35 2.00 -7.61
N PHE A 30 8.78 1.19 -8.58
CA PHE A 30 10.18 0.83 -8.78
C PHE A 30 10.99 1.99 -9.36
N GLU A 31 10.43 2.74 -10.31
CA GLU A 31 11.08 3.93 -10.88
C GLU A 31 11.30 5.01 -9.83
N VAL A 32 10.30 5.26 -8.96
CA VAL A 32 10.43 6.19 -7.83
C VAL A 32 11.49 5.71 -6.86
N ALA A 33 11.47 4.43 -6.47
CA ALA A 33 12.45 3.86 -5.55
C ALA A 33 13.89 3.97 -6.08
N GLN A 34 14.10 3.69 -7.36
CA GLN A 34 15.41 3.82 -8.01
C GLN A 34 15.86 5.28 -8.09
N ARG A 35 14.97 6.19 -8.50
CA ARG A 35 15.29 7.62 -8.62
C ARG A 35 15.64 8.26 -7.28
N GLU A 36 14.94 7.85 -6.22
CA GLU A 36 15.14 8.40 -4.87
C GLU A 36 16.20 7.67 -4.05
N ASP A 37 16.79 6.59 -4.59
CA ASP A 37 17.72 5.70 -3.89
C ASP A 37 17.15 5.20 -2.54
N LYS A 38 15.90 4.73 -2.57
CA LYS A 38 15.17 4.24 -1.39
C LYS A 38 14.76 2.78 -1.58
N PRO A 39 14.79 1.96 -0.51
CA PRO A 39 14.27 0.60 -0.55
C PRO A 39 12.74 0.59 -0.68
N ILE A 40 12.20 -0.52 -1.20
CA ILE A 40 10.75 -0.76 -1.27
C ILE A 40 10.30 -1.61 -0.09
N LEU A 41 9.28 -1.15 0.62
CA LEU A 41 8.51 -1.97 1.55
C LEU A 41 7.33 -2.60 0.81
N LEU A 42 7.42 -3.90 0.53
CA LEU A 42 6.31 -4.66 -0.06
C LEU A 42 5.42 -5.23 1.05
N SER A 43 4.18 -4.74 1.15
CA SER A 43 3.14 -5.27 2.04
C SER A 43 2.11 -6.06 1.22
N VAL A 44 1.88 -7.32 1.58
CA VAL A 44 0.93 -8.21 0.88
C VAL A 44 -0.10 -8.72 1.87
N GLY A 45 -1.38 -8.62 1.52
CA GLY A 45 -2.48 -9.07 2.36
C GLY A 45 -3.77 -9.27 1.56
N TYR A 46 -4.85 -9.59 2.28
CA TYR A 46 -6.17 -9.82 1.71
C TYR A 46 -7.26 -9.46 2.71
N SER A 47 -8.49 -9.20 2.23
CA SER A 47 -9.58 -8.61 3.02
C SER A 47 -10.04 -9.43 4.24
N ALA A 48 -9.84 -10.74 4.25
CA ALA A 48 -10.20 -11.62 5.37
C ALA A 48 -9.02 -11.96 6.30
N CYS A 49 -7.86 -11.33 6.11
CA CYS A 49 -6.66 -11.54 6.89
C CYS A 49 -6.73 -10.79 8.23
N HIS A 50 -6.91 -11.51 9.34
CA HIS A 50 -6.97 -10.90 10.67
C HIS A 50 -5.73 -10.05 10.98
N TRP A 51 -4.52 -10.59 10.77
CA TRP A 51 -3.28 -9.88 11.10
C TRP A 51 -2.97 -8.70 10.17
N CYS A 52 -3.48 -8.71 8.94
CA CYS A 52 -3.35 -7.58 8.03
C CYS A 52 -4.13 -6.38 8.56
N HIS A 53 -5.33 -6.62 9.12
CA HIS A 53 -6.14 -5.57 9.77
C HIS A 53 -5.51 -5.05 11.06
N VAL A 54 -4.94 -5.94 11.88
CA VAL A 54 -4.22 -5.53 13.10
C VAL A 54 -3.03 -4.65 12.76
N MET A 55 -2.19 -5.08 11.80
CA MET A 55 -1.05 -4.29 11.33
C MET A 55 -1.50 -2.94 10.77
N ALA A 56 -2.59 -2.91 10.00
CA ALA A 56 -3.12 -1.69 9.42
C ALA A 56 -3.57 -0.67 10.47
N HIS A 57 -4.19 -1.14 11.55
CA HIS A 57 -4.66 -0.29 12.62
C HIS A 57 -3.52 0.22 13.52
N GLU A 58 -2.49 -0.60 13.76
CA GLU A 58 -1.43 -0.29 14.71
C GLU A 58 -0.21 0.40 14.09
N SER A 59 0.04 0.18 12.79
CA SER A 59 1.32 0.55 12.15
C SER A 59 1.20 1.51 10.97
N PHE A 60 0.02 1.65 10.35
CA PHE A 60 -0.19 2.51 9.18
C PHE A 60 -0.96 3.76 9.56
#